data_AF-A0A258SX75-F1
#
_entry.id   AF-A0A258SX75-F1
#
_cell.length_a   1.000
_cell.length_b   1.000
_cell.length_c   1.000
_cell.angle_alpha   90.00
_cell.angle_beta   90.00
_cell.angle_gamma   90.00
#
_symmetry.space_group_name_H-M   'P 1'
#
loop_
_entity.id
_entity.type
_entity.pdbx_description
1 polymer ?
#
loop_
_entity_poly.entity_id
_entity_poly.type
_entity_poly.pdbx_seq_one_letter_code
_entity_poly.pdbx_strand_id
1 'polypeptide(L)'
;MREAEPQPVRLADYHPPEWLVDTVDLDILLHPTATRVVSRLALRRNPAGTAGAPIALDGDGLTLVRVAINGAPLAGGAYEATPQALVIPAPPADRLMLEIETLVDP
;
A
#
# COMPACT_ATOMS: atom_id res chain seq x y z
N MET A 1 -21.09 10.45 9.65
CA MET A 1 -20.13 10.75 8.57
C MET A 1 -20.89 10.67 7.25
N ARG A 2 -20.66 11.56 6.28
CA ARG A 2 -21.29 11.40 4.95
C ARG A 2 -20.58 10.25 4.26
N GLU A 3 -21.26 9.13 4.09
CA GLU A 3 -20.90 8.18 3.05
C GLU A 3 -21.00 8.93 1.72
N ALA A 4 -19.85 9.14 1.07
CA ALA A 4 -19.87 9.62 -0.30
C ALA A 4 -20.54 8.52 -1.13
N GLU A 5 -21.59 8.87 -1.88
CA GLU A 5 -22.20 7.93 -2.82
C GLU A 5 -21.11 7.32 -3.71
N PRO A 6 -21.08 5.99 -3.90
CA PRO A 6 -20.07 5.35 -4.71
C PRO A 6 -20.08 5.96 -6.10
N GLN A 7 -18.97 6.61 -6.46
CA GLN A 7 -18.80 7.23 -7.77
C GLN A 7 -18.77 6.12 -8.83
N PRO A 8 -19.49 6.27 -9.96
CA PRO A 8 -19.50 5.27 -11.01
C PRO A 8 -18.11 5.11 -11.61
N VAL A 9 -17.51 3.91 -11.47
CA VAL A 9 -16.25 3.56 -12.14
C VAL A 9 -16.55 3.26 -13.61
N ARG A 10 -15.91 3.98 -14.53
CA ARG A 10 -16.15 3.86 -15.96
C ARG A 10 -14.97 3.16 -16.63
N LEU A 11 -15.27 2.25 -17.57
CA LEU A 11 -14.26 1.60 -18.39
C LEU A 11 -13.41 2.62 -19.18
N ALA A 12 -14.01 3.73 -19.60
CA ALA A 12 -13.34 4.80 -20.34
C ALA A 12 -12.26 5.54 -19.53
N ASP A 13 -12.32 5.49 -18.20
CA ASP A 13 -11.37 6.18 -17.30
C ASP A 13 -10.24 5.23 -16.84
N TYR A 14 -10.19 4.01 -17.39
CA TYR A 14 -9.16 3.04 -17.07
C TYR A 14 -7.77 3.57 -17.43
N HIS A 15 -6.86 3.48 -16.47
CA HIS A 15 -5.44 3.74 -16.63
C HIS A 15 -4.65 2.54 -16.06
N PRO A 16 -3.53 2.16 -16.70
CA PRO A 16 -2.64 1.16 -16.13
C PRO A 16 -2.17 1.59 -14.72
N PRO A 17 -1.95 0.64 -13.79
CA PRO A 17 -1.44 0.98 -12.47
C PRO A 17 -0.03 1.53 -12.57
N GLU A 18 0.34 2.43 -11.66
CA GLU A 18 1.67 3.06 -11.63
C GLU A 18 2.78 2.09 -11.24
N TRP A 19 2.43 1.12 -10.39
CA TRP A 19 3.31 0.08 -9.87
C TRP A 19 2.70 -1.29 -10.11
N LEU A 20 3.57 -2.27 -10.35
CA LEU A 20 3.22 -3.67 -10.47
C LEU A 20 3.77 -4.42 -9.26
N VAL A 21 2.98 -5.37 -8.79
CA VAL A 21 3.35 -6.27 -7.70
C VAL A 21 3.74 -7.60 -8.34
N ASP A 22 5.01 -7.97 -8.21
CA ASP A 22 5.53 -9.22 -8.77
C ASP A 22 5.28 -10.40 -7.81
N THR A 23 5.47 -10.18 -6.50
CA THR A 23 5.22 -11.20 -5.46
C THR A 23 4.64 -10.58 -4.20
N VAL A 24 3.90 -11.40 -3.46
CA VAL A 24 3.29 -11.05 -2.18
C VAL A 24 3.56 -12.19 -1.21
N ASP A 25 4.30 -11.89 -0.15
CA ASP A 25 4.47 -12.80 1.00
C ASP A 25 3.68 -12.25 2.18
N LEU A 26 2.77 -13.05 2.73
CA LEU A 26 1.93 -12.69 3.87
C LEU A 26 2.23 -13.59 5.06
N ASP A 27 2.47 -12.97 6.21
CA ASP A 27 2.51 -13.62 7.51
C ASP A 27 1.34 -13.07 8.34
N ILE A 28 0.40 -13.94 8.68
CA ILE A 28 -0.86 -13.59 9.34
C ILE A 28 -0.91 -14.26 10.71
N LEU A 29 -0.80 -13.44 11.75
CA LEU A 29 -0.93 -13.85 13.14
C LEU A 29 -2.35 -13.59 13.60
N LEU A 30 -3.17 -14.64 13.56
CA LEU A 30 -4.59 -14.59 13.91
C LEU A 30 -4.80 -14.22 15.37
N HIS A 31 -5.67 -13.25 15.61
CA HIS A 31 -6.12 -12.86 16.94
C HIS A 31 -7.60 -12.45 16.88
N PRO A 32 -8.42 -12.73 17.91
CA PRO A 32 -9.86 -12.48 17.87
C PRO A 32 -10.26 -11.03 17.57
N THR A 33 -9.44 -10.05 17.97
CA THR A 33 -9.75 -8.61 17.83
C THR A 33 -8.61 -7.75 17.28
N ALA A 34 -7.48 -8.37 16.91
CA ALA A 34 -6.24 -7.64 16.59
C ALA A 34 -5.29 -8.51 15.78
N THR A 35 -5.80 -9.06 14.68
CA THR A 35 -4.98 -9.89 13.78
C THR A 35 -3.86 -9.04 13.21
N ARG A 36 -2.62 -9.54 13.35
CA ARG A 36 -1.42 -8.85 12.86
C ARG A 36 -1.01 -9.43 11.53
N VAL A 37 -0.87 -8.58 10.53
CA VAL A 37 -0.49 -8.96 9.17
C VAL A 37 0.83 -8.30 8.83
N VAL A 38 1.85 -9.09 8.51
CA VAL A 38 3.08 -8.62 7.90
C VAL A 38 3.03 -8.99 6.42
N SER A 39 3.12 -7.99 5.56
CA SER A 39 3.16 -8.16 4.11
C SER A 39 4.53 -7.74 3.58
N ARG A 40 5.10 -8.54 2.68
CA ARG A 40 6.28 -8.18 1.90
C ARG A 40 5.91 -8.21 0.43
N LEU A 41 6.01 -7.05 -0.21
CA LEU A 41 5.61 -6.83 -1.59
C LEU A 41 6.86 -6.57 -2.43
N ALA A 42 7.11 -7.40 -3.45
CA ALA A 42 8.10 -7.08 -4.47
C ALA A 42 7.44 -6.16 -5.51
N LEU A 43 7.81 -4.89 -5.48
CA LEU A 43 7.24 -3.85 -6.33
C LEU A 43 8.21 -3.46 -7.44
N ARG A 44 7.65 -3.20 -8.62
CA ARG A 44 8.36 -2.56 -9.72
C ARG A 44 7.52 -1.50 -10.40
N ARG A 45 8.15 -0.45 -10.92
CA ARG A 45 7.48 0.57 -11.71
C ARG A 45 6.86 -0.07 -12.96
N ASN A 46 5.63 0.33 -13.29
CA ASN A 46 4.99 -0.07 -14.54
C ASN A 46 5.56 0.75 -15.71
N PRO A 47 6.13 0.12 -16.76
CA PRO A 47 6.58 0.86 -17.95
C PRO A 47 5.44 1.58 -18.69
N ALA A 48 4.19 1.15 -18.51
CA ALA A 48 3.00 1.81 -19.06
C ALA A 48 2.40 2.87 -18.13
N GLY A 49 2.98 3.05 -16.93
CA GLY A 49 2.57 4.07 -15.96
C GLY A 49 3.33 5.39 -16.13
N THR A 50 2.99 6.34 -15.28
CA THR A 50 3.62 7.66 -15.20
C THR A 50 4.98 7.57 -14.50
N ALA A 51 6.00 8.15 -15.13
CA ALA A 51 7.33 8.26 -14.51
C ALA A 51 7.27 9.12 -13.25
N GLY A 52 7.92 8.67 -12.17
CA GLY A 52 7.95 9.39 -10.90
C GLY A 52 6.65 9.32 -10.08
N ALA A 53 5.64 8.56 -10.51
CA ALA A 53 4.42 8.37 -9.73
C ALA A 53 4.71 7.76 -8.35
N PRO A 54 3.93 8.16 -7.31
CA PRO A 54 4.06 7.63 -5.96
C PRO A 54 3.65 6.16 -5.91
N ILE A 55 4.01 5.47 -4.83
CA ILE A 55 3.35 4.21 -4.49
C ILE A 55 2.10 4.59 -3.70
N ALA A 56 0.93 4.25 -4.24
CA ALA A 56 -0.35 4.38 -3.54
C ALA A 56 -0.95 2.98 -3.40
N LEU A 57 -1.17 2.55 -2.16
CA LEU A 57 -1.76 1.27 -1.83
C LEU A 57 -3.10 1.50 -1.14
N ASP A 58 -4.12 0.79 -1.60
CA ASP A 58 -5.43 0.82 -0.98
C ASP A 58 -5.46 -0.07 0.28
N GLY A 59 -6.20 0.40 1.29
CA GLY A 59 -6.49 -0.32 2.51
C GLY A 59 -7.95 -0.14 2.92
N ASP A 60 -8.42 -0.92 3.87
CA ASP A 60 -9.75 -0.76 4.45
C ASP A 60 -9.70 -1.05 5.96
N GLY A 61 -9.94 -0.01 6.76
CA GLY A 61 -9.95 -0.11 8.22
C GLY A 61 -8.64 -0.57 8.85
N LEU A 62 -7.50 -0.45 8.15
CA LEU A 62 -6.22 -0.99 8.62
C LEU A 62 -5.49 -0.02 9.53
N THR A 63 -4.96 -0.51 10.65
CA THR A 63 -4.06 0.27 11.50
C THR A 63 -2.61 -0.03 11.13
N LEU A 64 -1.88 0.96 10.61
CA LEU A 64 -0.46 0.81 10.28
C LEU A 64 0.40 0.75 11.55
N VAL A 65 1.24 -0.28 11.67
CA VAL A 65 2.21 -0.44 12.77
C VAL A 65 3.60 -0.02 12.32
N ARG A 66 4.06 -0.51 11.16
CA ARG A 66 5.35 -0.11 10.57
C ARG A 66 5.35 -0.27 9.06
N VAL A 67 6.24 0.47 8.41
CA VAL A 67 6.56 0.32 6.99
C VAL A 67 8.07 0.43 6.78
N ALA A 68 8.62 -0.38 5.89
CA ALA A 68 10.03 -0.37 5.54
C ALA A 68 10.22 -0.62 4.04
N ILE A 69 11.25 -0.01 3.45
CA ILE A 69 11.68 -0.27 2.07
C ILE A 69 13.05 -0.92 2.11
N ASN A 70 13.20 -2.07 1.46
CA ASN A 70 14.44 -2.85 1.40
C ASN A 70 15.06 -3.08 2.80
N GLY A 71 14.22 -3.34 3.81
CA GLY A 71 14.62 -3.53 5.21
C GLY A 71 14.91 -2.24 6.00
N ALA A 72 14.92 -1.07 5.36
CA ALA A 72 15.08 0.21 6.04
C ALA A 72 13.72 0.78 6.47
N PRO A 73 13.48 1.00 7.79
CA PRO A 73 12.25 1.62 8.26
C PRO A 73 12.04 3.01 7.67
N LEU A 74 10.82 3.33 7.23
CA LEU A 74 10.48 4.70 6.88
C LEU A 74 10.02 5.45 8.15
N ALA A 75 10.50 6.68 8.31
CA ALA A 75 10.12 7.56 9.42
C ALA A 75 9.18 8.68 8.96
N GLY A 76 8.52 9.34 9.93
CA GLY A 76 7.48 10.33 9.70
C GLY A 76 7.87 11.45 8.72
N GLY A 77 7.08 11.60 7.66
CA GLY A 77 7.31 12.51 6.53
C GLY A 77 7.67 11.82 5.21
N ALA A 78 8.15 10.56 5.26
CA ALA A 78 8.46 9.78 4.06
C ALA A 78 7.23 9.05 3.47
N TYR A 79 6.13 8.99 4.20
CA TYR A 79 4.88 8.38 3.78
C TYR A 79 3.68 9.05 4.48
N GLU A 80 2.50 8.89 3.89
CA GLU A 80 1.22 9.22 4.48
C GLU A 80 0.41 7.93 4.65
N ALA A 81 -0.16 7.73 5.83
CA ALA A 81 -0.95 6.54 6.13
C ALA A 81 -2.29 6.95 6.74
N THR A 82 -3.36 6.44 6.14
CA THR A 82 -4.73 6.51 6.64
C THR A 82 -5.28 5.09 6.74
N PRO A 83 -6.42 4.87 7.41
CA PRO A 83 -7.03 3.54 7.41
C PRO A 83 -7.42 3.02 6.01
N GLN A 84 -7.53 3.92 5.03
CA GLN A 84 -7.94 3.61 3.65
C GLN A 84 -6.77 3.55 2.66
N ALA A 85 -5.60 4.09 3.01
CA ALA A 85 -4.50 4.18 2.05
C ALA A 85 -3.14 4.30 2.72
N LEU A 86 -2.12 3.76 2.05
CA LEU A 86 -0.71 4.05 2.32
C LEU A 86 -0.09 4.67 1.07
N VAL A 87 0.44 5.88 1.20
CA VAL A 87 1.07 6.64 0.11
C VAL A 87 2.53 6.90 0.43
N ILE A 88 3.43 6.55 -0.49
CA ILE A 88 4.86 6.84 -0.44
C ILE A 88 5.18 7.78 -1.61
N PRO A 89 5.30 9.09 -1.36
CA PRO A 89 5.38 10.11 -2.42
C PRO A 89 6.61 9.98 -3.32
N ALA A 90 7.76 9.63 -2.74
CA ALA A 90 9.04 9.56 -3.44
C ALA A 90 9.73 8.20 -3.21
N PRO A 91 9.31 7.14 -3.93
CA PRO A 91 9.96 5.83 -3.84
C PRO A 91 11.42 5.90 -4.32
N PRO A 92 12.37 5.28 -3.60
CA PRO A 92 13.81 5.48 -3.85
C PRO A 92 14.36 4.75 -5.08
N ALA A 93 13.61 3.81 -5.67
CA ALA A 93 14.06 3.00 -6.79
C ALA A 93 12.87 2.45 -7.60
N ASP A 94 13.07 2.14 -8.87
CA ASP A 94 12.04 1.54 -9.74
C ASP A 94 11.75 0.07 -9.44
N ARG A 95 12.55 -0.56 -8.57
CA ARG A 95 12.30 -1.89 -7.99
C ARG A 95 12.66 -1.86 -6.52
N LEU A 96 11.77 -2.37 -5.68
CA LEU A 96 11.99 -2.42 -4.24
C LEU A 96 11.14 -3.49 -3.56
N MET A 97 11.56 -3.87 -2.37
CA MET A 97 10.78 -4.68 -1.45
C MET A 97 10.13 -3.76 -0.42
N LEU A 98 8.81 -3.75 -0.36
CA LEU A 98 8.04 -2.99 0.62
C LEU A 98 7.55 -3.95 1.70
N GLU A 99 7.95 -3.71 2.94
CA GLU A 99 7.43 -4.43 4.09
C GLU A 99 6.43 -3.54 4.83
N ILE A 100 5.24 -4.06 5.09
CA ILE A 100 4.18 -3.35 5.82
C ILE A 100 3.67 -4.26 6.91
N GLU A 101 3.50 -3.70 8.10
CA GLU A 101 2.84 -4.37 9.20
C GLU A 101 1.59 -3.60 9.59
N THR A 102 0.46 -4.30 9.62
CA THR A 102 -0.84 -3.76 10.00
C THR A 102 -1.52 -4.59 11.08
N LEU A 103 -2.45 -3.96 11.78
CA LEU A 103 -3.44 -4.60 12.63
C LEU A 103 -4.83 -4.43 12.01
N VAL A 104 -5.62 -5.49 12.10
CA VAL A 104 -7.03 -5.53 11.70
C VAL A 104 -7.87 -6.19 12.79
N ASP A 105 -9.04 -5.63 13.05
CA ASP A 105 -10.08 -6.21 13.92
C ASP A 105 -11.10 -6.93 13.00
N PRO A 106 -11.06 -8.27 12.91
CA PRO A 106 -11.80 -9.05 11.91
C PRO A 106 -13.30 -9.19 12.17
#